data_AF-A0A6I9RU51-F1
#
_entry.id   AF-A0A6I9RU51-F1
#
_cell.length_a   1.000
_cell.length_b   1.000
_cell.length_c   1.000
_cell.angle_alpha   90.00
_cell.angle_beta   90.00
_cell.angle_gamma   90.00
#
_symmetry.space_group_name_H-M   'P 1'
#
loop_
_entity.id
_entity.type
_entity.pdbx_description
1 polymer ?
#
loop_
_entity_poly.entity_id
_entity_poly.type
_entity_poly.pdbx_seq_one_letter_code
_entity_poly.pdbx_strand_id
1 'polypeptide(L)'
;MNTAEQMLVSGIHKISGKVSGFKNFNAGGLPKSQKYAGLPAVAYGVIKRTNEIVEELTKPIEGASKSRDRAREQMEQRNYEIAIEVLQLEATISGLREEISKKGAEVDSLERSVSDKGEKISKMENEISELRQFSEDCDSKLKSLEAKLDSQRPVLIDQMNHISKAYEQIREIIKAVDLNDLDQLDSSDSLFMWKEMDMEENLRISLEGTRSVYELAKVAVDKVKDEVEERSKEVKALNEKVTGLLAEKQHIGTLLRSALSSKTNEVFQVAQEGLREAGIDLRLDGQNKEGSEEGGEDEVYSLAGALESTVKESQLKILELQHLVEALRAESCLLKARLDAQAKEITQQKHHIKELEEKERVANENVEGLMLDIAAAEEEIARWKAAAEQEAAAGRAVEQDFLTQLSALRKELEEAKQAILESENKLKFKEETAAAAMAARDAAEKSLRLADLRSARLRERLEELTRQLEESDNQDDSRNRNSHRYVCWPWQWLGLNFVGYQGGVQQDSNEMELSEPLV
;
A
#
# COMPACT_ATOMS: atom_id res chain seq x y z
N MET A 1 54.87 -106.87 -37.37
CA MET A 1 54.43 -105.73 -36.54
C MET A 1 54.69 -106.09 -35.10
N ASN A 2 55.56 -105.33 -34.43
CA ASN A 2 55.94 -105.59 -33.04
C ASN A 2 54.83 -105.10 -32.10
N THR A 3 54.54 -105.82 -31.02
CA THR A 3 53.49 -105.52 -30.02
C THR A 3 53.55 -104.08 -29.52
N ALA A 4 54.75 -103.49 -29.43
CA ALA A 4 54.98 -102.10 -29.06
C ALA A 4 54.38 -101.06 -30.04
N GLU A 5 54.42 -101.32 -31.35
CA GLU A 5 53.84 -100.43 -32.37
C GLU A 5 52.32 -100.36 -32.23
N GLN A 6 51.67 -101.52 -32.06
CA GLN A 6 50.21 -101.60 -31.88
C GLN A 6 49.74 -100.95 -30.58
N MET A 7 50.52 -101.08 -29.50
CA MET A 7 50.21 -100.41 -28.23
C MET A 7 50.25 -98.88 -28.34
N LEU A 8 51.26 -98.32 -29.04
CA LEU A 8 51.37 -96.88 -29.27
C LEU A 8 50.22 -96.35 -30.15
N VAL A 9 49.89 -97.07 -31.23
CA VAL A 9 48.79 -96.72 -32.13
C VAL A 9 47.43 -96.78 -31.43
N SER A 10 47.18 -97.83 -30.64
CA SER A 10 45.94 -97.99 -29.87
C SER A 10 45.82 -96.93 -28.77
N GLY A 11 46.92 -96.66 -28.06
CA GLY A 11 46.98 -95.65 -27.01
C GLY A 11 46.63 -94.26 -27.52
N ILE A 12 47.26 -93.82 -28.61
CA ILE A 12 46.97 -92.50 -29.18
C ILE A 12 45.55 -92.44 -29.77
N HIS A 13 45.04 -93.51 -30.38
CA HIS A 13 43.66 -93.52 -30.89
C HIS A 13 42.63 -93.37 -29.76
N LYS A 14 42.87 -93.98 -28.60
CA LYS A 14 42.01 -93.78 -27.40
C LYS A 14 42.06 -92.33 -26.92
N ILE A 15 43.24 -91.71 -26.88
CA ILE A 15 43.41 -90.31 -26.48
C ILE A 15 42.71 -89.38 -27.50
N SER A 16 42.96 -89.57 -28.79
CA SER A 16 42.31 -88.83 -29.88
C SER A 16 40.79 -88.97 -29.88
N GLY A 17 40.27 -90.15 -29.54
CA GLY A 17 38.82 -90.37 -29.40
C GLY A 17 38.21 -89.64 -28.20
N LYS A 18 38.95 -89.49 -27.08
CA LYS A 18 38.47 -88.70 -25.93
C LYS A 18 38.46 -87.20 -26.20
N VAL A 19 39.30 -86.72 -27.11
CA VAL A 19 39.44 -85.28 -27.44
C VAL A 19 38.74 -84.92 -28.76
N SER A 20 37.95 -85.84 -29.34
CA SER A 20 37.25 -85.60 -30.61
C SER A 20 36.25 -84.45 -30.56
N GLY A 21 35.76 -84.09 -29.37
CA GLY A 21 34.88 -82.93 -29.16
C GLY A 21 35.52 -81.57 -29.45
N PHE A 22 36.86 -81.48 -29.46
CA PHE A 22 37.59 -80.25 -29.80
C PHE A 22 37.99 -80.23 -31.27
N LYS A 23 38.45 -81.39 -31.80
CA LYS A 23 38.83 -81.57 -33.21
C LYS A 23 38.89 -83.06 -33.53
N ASN A 24 38.53 -83.46 -34.75
CA ASN A 24 38.58 -84.86 -35.18
C ASN A 24 40.00 -85.30 -35.58
N PHE A 25 40.82 -85.72 -34.60
CA PHE A 25 42.21 -86.17 -34.81
C PHE A 25 42.36 -87.56 -35.47
N ASN A 26 41.27 -88.32 -35.60
CA ASN A 26 41.27 -89.66 -36.19
C ASN A 26 41.15 -89.66 -37.72
N ALA A 27 40.76 -88.54 -38.33
CA ALA A 27 40.64 -88.40 -39.78
C ALA A 27 42.04 -88.39 -40.43
N GLY A 28 42.39 -89.43 -41.19
CA GLY A 28 43.62 -89.49 -41.99
C GLY A 28 44.77 -90.35 -41.45
N GLY A 29 44.60 -91.06 -40.34
CA GLY A 29 45.65 -91.93 -39.78
C GLY A 29 46.81 -91.17 -39.12
N LEU A 30 47.81 -91.89 -38.60
CA LEU A 30 48.96 -91.29 -37.90
C LEU A 30 49.81 -90.43 -38.84
N PRO A 31 50.24 -89.22 -38.42
CA PRO A 31 51.17 -88.41 -39.20
C PRO A 31 52.44 -89.22 -39.55
N LYS A 32 52.73 -89.38 -40.84
CA LYS A 32 53.88 -90.16 -41.30
C LYS A 32 55.14 -89.29 -41.33
N SER A 33 56.28 -89.85 -40.90
CA SER A 33 57.59 -89.24 -41.14
C SER A 33 58.17 -89.74 -42.46
N GLN A 34 58.78 -88.86 -43.24
CA GLN A 34 59.59 -89.25 -44.40
C GLN A 34 61.01 -89.71 -44.00
N LYS A 35 61.44 -89.45 -42.75
CA LYS A 35 62.81 -89.72 -42.27
C LYS A 35 62.97 -91.03 -41.49
N TYR A 36 61.87 -91.60 -40.97
CA TYR A 36 61.90 -92.78 -40.10
C TYR A 36 61.00 -93.88 -40.69
N ALA A 37 61.37 -95.15 -40.49
CA ALA A 37 60.59 -96.32 -40.90
C ALA A 37 60.43 -97.30 -39.71
N GLY A 38 59.36 -98.09 -39.69
CA GLY A 38 59.02 -98.99 -38.57
C GLY A 38 58.62 -98.23 -37.28
N LEU A 39 58.92 -98.82 -36.12
CA LEU A 39 58.55 -98.29 -34.79
C LEU A 39 58.93 -96.82 -34.55
N PRO A 40 60.12 -96.31 -34.94
CA PRO A 40 60.44 -94.88 -34.82
C PRO A 40 59.51 -93.94 -35.60
N ALA A 41 58.97 -94.38 -36.74
CA ALA A 41 58.01 -93.61 -37.52
C ALA A 41 56.65 -93.51 -36.81
N VAL A 42 56.22 -94.62 -36.19
CA VAL A 42 55.01 -94.68 -35.36
C VAL A 42 55.15 -93.76 -34.15
N ALA A 43 56.30 -93.81 -33.45
CA ALA A 43 56.59 -92.94 -32.31
C ALA A 43 56.56 -91.45 -32.70
N TYR A 44 57.16 -91.07 -33.84
CA TYR A 44 57.08 -89.71 -34.36
C TYR A 44 55.63 -89.27 -34.62
N GLY A 45 54.82 -90.11 -35.27
CA GLY A 45 53.42 -89.81 -35.54
C GLY A 45 52.61 -89.62 -34.27
N VAL A 46 52.87 -90.43 -33.23
CA VAL A 46 52.25 -90.30 -31.91
C VAL A 46 52.64 -88.97 -31.27
N ILE A 47 53.94 -88.64 -31.22
CA ILE A 47 54.42 -87.37 -30.63
C ILE A 47 53.81 -86.17 -31.36
N LYS A 48 53.84 -86.17 -32.70
CA LYS A 48 53.28 -85.07 -33.49
C LYS A 48 51.78 -84.90 -33.24
N ARG A 49 51.02 -86.00 -33.23
CA ARG A 49 49.59 -85.95 -32.93
C ARG A 49 49.31 -85.50 -31.49
N THR A 50 50.11 -85.94 -30.52
CA THR A 50 49.98 -85.47 -29.13
C THR A 50 50.22 -83.97 -29.05
N ASN A 51 51.21 -83.43 -29.76
CA ASN A 51 51.45 -81.98 -29.82
C ASN A 51 50.28 -81.23 -30.46
N GLU A 52 49.74 -81.74 -31.58
CA GLU A 52 48.54 -81.18 -32.22
C GLU A 52 47.33 -81.19 -31.27
N ILE A 53 47.15 -82.25 -30.48
CA ILE A 53 46.09 -82.34 -29.47
C ILE A 53 46.30 -81.29 -28.36
N VAL A 54 47.53 -81.13 -27.86
CA VAL A 54 47.85 -80.15 -26.83
C VAL A 54 47.66 -78.72 -27.35
N GLU A 55 48.10 -78.40 -28.56
CA GLU A 55 47.89 -77.09 -29.18
C GLU A 55 46.40 -76.76 -29.35
N GLU A 56 45.60 -77.71 -29.82
CA GLU A 56 44.16 -77.47 -30.00
C GLU A 56 43.38 -77.42 -28.67
N LEU A 57 43.87 -78.07 -27.61
CA LEU A 57 43.30 -77.95 -26.27
C LEU A 57 43.70 -76.64 -25.58
N THR A 58 44.91 -76.14 -25.82
CA THR A 58 45.42 -74.91 -25.21
C THR A 58 44.80 -73.66 -25.83
N LYS A 59 44.59 -73.62 -27.15
CA LYS A 59 43.94 -72.48 -27.86
C LYS A 59 42.62 -72.00 -27.23
N PRO A 60 41.59 -72.84 -26.98
CA PRO A 60 40.34 -72.39 -26.37
C PRO A 60 40.52 -71.98 -24.91
N ILE A 61 41.44 -72.61 -24.17
CA ILE A 61 41.76 -72.24 -22.78
C ILE A 61 42.38 -70.84 -22.72
N GLU A 62 43.35 -70.56 -23.60
CA GLU A 62 43.97 -69.24 -23.72
C GLU A 62 42.97 -68.18 -24.20
N GLY A 63 42.12 -68.52 -25.17
CA GLY A 63 41.04 -67.65 -25.64
C GLY A 63 40.06 -67.29 -24.52
N ALA A 64 39.65 -68.28 -23.72
CA ALA A 64 38.77 -68.09 -22.57
C ALA A 64 39.45 -67.32 -21.42
N SER A 65 40.76 -67.48 -21.21
CA SER A 65 41.51 -66.65 -20.25
C SER A 65 41.54 -65.20 -20.72
N LYS A 66 41.94 -64.95 -21.98
CA LYS A 66 42.00 -63.61 -22.55
C LYS A 66 40.64 -62.91 -22.54
N SER A 67 39.54 -63.62 -22.82
CA SER A 67 38.20 -63.03 -22.74
C SER A 67 37.79 -62.70 -21.30
N ARG A 68 38.11 -63.58 -20.34
CA ARG A 68 37.88 -63.33 -18.90
C ARG A 68 38.69 -62.14 -18.40
N ASP A 69 39.96 -62.05 -18.77
CA ASP A 69 40.85 -60.98 -18.34
C ASP A 69 40.40 -59.63 -18.92
N ARG A 70 39.99 -59.59 -20.20
CA ARG A 70 39.35 -58.41 -20.79
C ARG A 70 38.05 -58.00 -20.09
N ALA A 71 37.21 -58.96 -19.70
CA ALA A 71 35.97 -58.67 -18.97
C ALA A 71 36.26 -58.09 -17.57
N ARG A 72 37.32 -58.55 -16.90
CA ARG A 72 37.79 -57.98 -15.63
C ARG A 72 38.31 -56.56 -15.82
N GLU A 73 39.14 -56.31 -16.83
CA GLU A 73 39.66 -54.97 -17.13
C GLU A 73 38.51 -53.97 -17.42
N GLN A 74 37.50 -54.38 -18.19
CA GLN A 74 36.32 -53.55 -18.45
C GLN A 74 35.52 -53.28 -17.17
N MET A 75 35.36 -54.28 -16.31
CA MET A 75 34.68 -54.12 -15.03
C MET A 75 35.47 -53.20 -14.09
N GLU A 76 36.80 -53.31 -14.05
CA GLU A 76 37.67 -52.43 -13.27
C GLU A 76 37.60 -50.98 -13.78
N GLN A 77 37.63 -50.76 -15.09
CA GLN A 77 37.42 -49.44 -15.69
C GLN A 77 36.08 -48.83 -15.28
N ARG A 78 34.99 -49.60 -15.39
CA ARG A 78 33.67 -49.15 -14.92
C ARG A 78 33.64 -48.87 -13.43
N ASN A 79 34.31 -49.67 -12.60
CA ASN A 79 34.41 -49.41 -11.17
C ASN A 79 35.14 -48.10 -10.86
N TYR A 80 36.20 -47.76 -11.60
CA TYR A 80 36.87 -46.46 -11.46
C TYR A 80 35.99 -45.29 -11.91
N GLU A 81 35.27 -45.44 -13.03
CA GLU A 81 34.30 -44.43 -13.49
C GLU A 81 33.22 -44.17 -12.42
N ILE A 82 32.61 -45.23 -11.90
CA ILE A 82 31.61 -45.14 -10.81
C ILE A 82 32.21 -44.45 -9.58
N ALA A 83 33.43 -44.78 -9.19
CA ALA A 83 34.08 -44.14 -8.04
C ALA A 83 34.28 -42.64 -8.25
N ILE A 84 34.65 -42.21 -9.46
CA ILE A 84 34.78 -40.78 -9.80
C ILE A 84 33.42 -40.09 -9.74
N GLU A 85 32.39 -40.69 -10.34
CA GLU A 85 31.02 -40.15 -10.31
C GLU A 85 30.50 -40.02 -8.88
N VAL A 86 30.70 -41.03 -8.04
CA VAL A 86 30.33 -41.00 -6.62
C VAL A 86 31.08 -39.89 -5.88
N LEU A 87 32.39 -39.75 -6.08
CA LEU A 87 33.18 -38.66 -5.46
C LEU A 87 32.69 -37.27 -5.89
N GLN A 88 32.31 -37.09 -7.15
CA GLN A 88 31.75 -35.83 -7.64
C GLN A 88 30.38 -35.54 -7.00
N LEU A 89 29.53 -36.56 -6.86
CA LEU A 89 28.24 -36.43 -6.18
C LEU A 89 28.42 -36.12 -4.69
N GLU A 90 29.37 -36.75 -4.02
CA GLU A 90 29.68 -36.47 -2.61
C GLU A 90 30.18 -35.03 -2.40
N ALA A 91 31.00 -34.52 -3.32
CA ALA A 91 31.46 -33.13 -3.30
C ALA A 91 30.30 -32.15 -3.50
N THR A 92 29.40 -32.40 -4.45
CA THR A 92 28.22 -31.53 -4.66
C THR A 92 27.26 -31.57 -3.49
N ILE A 93 27.00 -32.75 -2.91
CA ILE A 93 26.18 -32.90 -1.70
C ILE A 93 26.80 -32.14 -0.52
N SER A 94 28.12 -32.18 -0.36
CA SER A 94 28.82 -31.47 0.71
C SER A 94 28.70 -29.95 0.54
N GLY A 95 28.91 -29.43 -0.68
CA GLY A 95 28.71 -28.01 -0.99
C GLY A 95 27.28 -27.54 -0.73
N LEU A 96 26.28 -28.33 -1.17
CA LEU A 96 24.86 -28.02 -0.91
C LEU A 96 24.53 -28.01 0.58
N ARG A 97 25.13 -28.91 1.38
CA ARG A 97 24.95 -28.92 2.85
C ARG A 97 25.51 -27.67 3.51
N GLU A 98 26.68 -27.21 3.07
CA GLU A 98 27.27 -25.96 3.57
C GLU A 98 26.41 -24.75 3.21
N GLU A 99 25.91 -24.68 1.97
CA GLU A 99 24.99 -23.62 1.54
C GLU A 99 23.68 -23.63 2.34
N ILE A 100 23.09 -24.81 2.59
CA ILE A 100 21.90 -24.96 3.43
C ILE A 100 22.19 -24.49 4.85
N SER A 101 23.34 -24.84 5.43
CA SER A 101 23.72 -24.40 6.77
C SER A 101 23.89 -22.88 6.83
N LYS A 102 24.51 -22.26 5.81
CA LYS A 102 24.69 -20.82 5.73
C LYS A 102 23.35 -20.10 5.60
N LYS A 103 22.48 -20.56 4.69
CA LYS A 103 21.13 -20.02 4.52
C LYS A 103 20.28 -20.19 5.78
N GLY A 104 20.42 -21.31 6.49
CA GLY A 104 19.77 -21.52 7.79
C GLY A 104 20.17 -20.45 8.82
N ALA A 105 21.46 -20.15 8.94
CA ALA A 105 21.94 -19.11 9.85
C ALA A 105 21.42 -17.70 9.47
N GLU A 106 21.34 -17.40 8.16
CA GLU A 106 20.76 -16.16 7.65
C GLU A 106 19.26 -16.07 7.99
N VAL A 107 18.49 -17.16 7.79
CA VAL A 107 17.07 -17.24 8.16
C VAL A 107 16.88 -17.00 9.67
N ASP A 108 17.64 -17.67 10.52
CA ASP A 108 17.54 -17.46 11.97
C ASP A 108 17.86 -16.00 12.37
N SER A 109 18.81 -15.37 11.68
CA SER A 109 19.14 -13.96 11.92
C SER A 109 18.01 -13.01 11.52
N LEU A 110 17.35 -13.29 10.39
CA LEU A 110 16.20 -12.54 9.91
C LEU A 110 15.00 -12.74 10.84
N GLU A 111 14.75 -13.96 11.30
CA GLU A 111 13.68 -14.27 12.25
C GLU A 111 13.83 -13.48 13.56
N ARG A 112 15.05 -13.43 14.12
CA ARG A 112 15.34 -12.59 15.30
C ARG A 112 15.09 -11.12 15.01
N SER A 113 15.56 -10.60 13.88
CA SER A 113 15.33 -9.19 13.52
C SER A 113 13.85 -8.88 13.31
N VAL A 114 13.06 -9.81 12.79
CA VAL A 114 11.61 -9.64 12.62
C VAL A 114 10.91 -9.62 13.98
N SER A 115 11.30 -10.51 14.90
CA SER A 115 10.78 -10.51 16.27
C SER A 115 11.06 -9.19 16.99
N ASP A 116 12.31 -8.71 16.94
CA ASP A 116 12.71 -7.43 17.56
C ASP A 116 11.93 -6.23 16.96
N LYS A 117 11.71 -6.23 15.65
CA LYS A 117 10.89 -5.22 14.98
C LYS A 117 9.42 -5.34 15.38
N GLY A 118 8.89 -6.55 15.54
CA GLY A 118 7.54 -6.80 16.04
C GLY A 118 7.31 -6.22 17.44
N GLU A 119 8.29 -6.37 18.34
CA GLU A 119 8.22 -5.75 19.68
C GLU A 119 8.29 -4.22 19.65
N LYS A 120 9.05 -3.63 18.72
CA LYS A 120 9.07 -2.18 18.54
C LYS A 120 7.75 -1.66 17.98
N ILE A 121 7.15 -2.39 17.04
CA ILE A 121 5.84 -2.07 16.48
C ILE A 121 4.79 -2.08 17.56
N SER A 122 4.74 -3.12 18.41
CA SER A 122 3.74 -3.18 19.49
C SER A 122 3.89 -2.05 20.51
N LYS A 123 5.12 -1.59 20.80
CA LYS A 123 5.35 -0.40 21.64
C LYS A 123 4.82 0.88 20.97
N MET A 124 5.13 1.09 19.69
CA MET A 124 4.61 2.24 18.95
C MET A 124 3.08 2.22 18.82
N GLU A 125 2.47 1.05 18.63
CA GLU A 125 1.00 0.92 18.60
C GLU A 125 0.35 1.32 19.94
N ASN A 126 1.00 0.98 21.07
CA ASN A 126 0.55 1.42 22.39
C ASN A 126 0.68 2.95 22.54
N GLU A 127 1.81 3.54 22.17
CA GLU A 127 2.02 5.00 22.21
C GLU A 127 1.01 5.75 21.33
N ILE A 128 0.72 5.24 20.13
CA ILE A 128 -0.30 5.79 19.23
C ILE A 128 -1.69 5.74 19.87
N SER A 129 -2.00 4.65 20.58
CA SER A 129 -3.27 4.48 21.29
C SER A 129 -3.40 5.48 22.44
N GLU A 130 -2.34 5.69 23.21
CA GLU A 130 -2.30 6.72 24.28
C GLU A 130 -2.45 8.13 23.72
N LEU A 131 -1.74 8.47 22.64
CA LEU A 131 -1.85 9.77 21.97
C LEU A 131 -3.25 10.00 21.39
N ARG A 132 -3.88 8.96 20.82
CA ARG A 132 -5.26 9.04 20.33
C ARG A 132 -6.23 9.33 21.47
N GLN A 133 -6.09 8.64 22.60
CA GLN A 133 -6.93 8.90 23.77
C GLN A 133 -6.73 10.34 24.29
N PHE A 134 -5.49 10.82 24.35
CA PHE A 134 -5.20 12.20 24.73
C PHE A 134 -5.81 13.23 23.75
N SER A 135 -5.78 12.94 22.45
CA SER A 135 -6.42 13.76 21.42
C SER A 135 -7.94 13.82 21.63
N GLU A 136 -8.59 12.69 21.88
CA GLU A 136 -10.03 12.62 22.15
C GLU A 136 -10.40 13.41 23.42
N ASP A 137 -9.57 13.33 24.47
CA ASP A 137 -9.74 14.13 25.68
C ASP A 137 -9.58 15.63 25.40
N CYS A 138 -8.61 16.04 24.58
CA CYS A 138 -8.42 17.43 24.18
C CYS A 138 -9.60 17.94 23.35
N ASP A 139 -10.08 17.16 22.39
CA ASP A 139 -11.24 17.49 21.57
C ASP A 139 -12.51 17.66 22.42
N SER A 140 -12.70 16.80 23.43
CA SER A 140 -13.83 16.91 24.35
C SER A 140 -13.77 18.20 25.18
N LYS A 141 -12.58 18.59 25.65
CA LYS A 141 -12.36 19.85 26.38
C LYS A 141 -12.58 21.06 25.48
N LEU A 142 -12.09 21.00 24.24
CA LEU A 142 -12.28 22.07 23.25
C LEU A 142 -13.76 22.27 22.96
N LYS A 143 -14.51 21.20 22.66
CA LYS A 143 -15.97 21.26 22.47
C LYS A 143 -16.70 21.82 23.69
N SER A 144 -16.25 21.48 24.91
CA SER A 144 -16.83 22.04 26.14
C SER A 144 -16.58 23.55 26.27
N LEU A 145 -15.38 24.02 25.92
CA LEU A 145 -15.05 25.44 25.94
C LEU A 145 -15.78 26.22 24.85
N GLU A 146 -15.89 25.66 23.65
CA GLU A 146 -16.66 26.22 22.54
C GLU A 146 -18.13 26.38 22.91
N ALA A 147 -18.76 25.34 23.49
CA ALA A 147 -20.14 25.42 23.98
C ALA A 147 -20.32 26.49 25.07
N LYS A 148 -19.32 26.69 25.94
CA LYS A 148 -19.37 27.78 26.94
C LYS A 148 -19.27 29.15 26.28
N LEU A 149 -18.40 29.32 25.29
CA LEU A 149 -18.29 30.57 24.52
C LEU A 149 -19.61 30.87 23.80
N ASP A 150 -20.19 29.88 23.14
CA ASP A 150 -21.48 30.01 22.46
C ASP A 150 -22.60 30.40 23.42
N SER A 151 -22.59 29.88 24.66
CA SER A 151 -23.55 30.28 25.69
C SER A 151 -23.37 31.72 26.19
N GLN A 152 -22.16 32.29 26.08
CA GLN A 152 -21.87 33.67 26.49
C GLN A 152 -22.21 34.71 25.42
N ARG A 153 -22.18 34.32 24.13
CA ARG A 153 -22.57 35.19 23.01
C ARG A 153 -23.91 35.91 23.22
N PRO A 154 -25.04 35.23 23.49
CA PRO A 154 -26.33 35.92 23.65
C PRO A 154 -26.34 36.89 24.83
N VAL A 155 -25.63 36.58 25.93
CA VAL A 155 -25.56 37.45 27.11
C VAL A 155 -24.89 38.79 26.77
N LEU A 156 -23.80 38.74 26.00
CA LEU A 156 -23.14 39.97 25.54
C LEU A 156 -24.00 40.75 24.53
N ILE A 157 -24.79 40.08 23.68
CA ILE A 157 -25.74 40.73 22.75
C ILE A 157 -26.76 41.53 23.56
N ASP A 158 -27.36 40.89 24.57
CA ASP A 158 -28.35 41.52 25.44
C ASP A 158 -27.76 42.69 26.21
N GLN A 159 -26.53 42.55 26.75
CA GLN A 159 -25.82 43.65 27.40
C GLN A 159 -25.63 44.85 26.47
N MET A 160 -25.14 44.63 25.25
CA MET A 160 -24.94 45.70 24.27
C MET A 160 -26.26 46.41 23.94
N ASN A 161 -27.34 45.65 23.76
CA ASN A 161 -28.67 46.19 23.53
C ASN A 161 -29.18 47.05 24.71
N HIS A 162 -28.90 46.63 25.94
CA HIS A 162 -29.23 47.42 27.13
C HIS A 162 -28.40 48.70 27.24
N ILE A 163 -27.11 48.66 26.91
CA ILE A 163 -26.23 49.84 26.87
C ILE A 163 -26.76 50.85 25.85
N SER A 164 -27.11 50.42 24.64
CA SER A 164 -27.69 51.29 23.60
C SER A 164 -28.98 51.98 24.08
N LYS A 165 -29.91 51.21 24.66
CA LYS A 165 -31.17 51.76 25.21
C LYS A 165 -30.93 52.76 26.34
N ALA A 166 -30.02 52.46 27.26
CA ALA A 166 -29.67 53.37 28.35
C ALA A 166 -29.04 54.66 27.82
N TYR A 167 -28.16 54.55 26.83
CA TYR A 167 -27.52 55.70 26.17
C TYR A 167 -28.54 56.61 25.48
N GLU A 168 -29.49 56.04 24.74
CA GLU A 168 -30.61 56.79 24.13
C GLU A 168 -31.47 57.49 25.18
N GLN A 169 -31.90 56.78 26.24
CA GLN A 169 -32.74 57.35 27.29
C GLN A 169 -32.06 58.52 28.02
N ILE A 170 -30.76 58.41 28.32
CA ILE A 170 -30.02 59.50 28.96
C ILE A 170 -29.88 60.69 28.01
N ARG A 171 -29.67 60.46 26.71
CA ARG A 171 -29.68 61.54 25.71
C ARG A 171 -31.02 62.24 25.63
N GLU A 172 -32.13 61.50 25.68
CA GLU A 172 -33.47 62.08 25.74
C GLU A 172 -33.68 62.95 26.98
N ILE A 173 -33.20 62.51 28.16
CA ILE A 173 -33.25 63.31 29.39
C ILE A 173 -32.48 64.62 29.23
N ILE A 174 -31.28 64.57 28.66
CA ILE A 174 -30.47 65.78 28.39
C ILE A 174 -31.22 66.73 27.46
N LYS A 175 -31.80 66.22 26.36
CA LYS A 175 -32.59 67.01 25.40
C LYS A 175 -33.83 67.66 26.02
N ALA A 176 -34.48 67.00 26.99
CA ALA A 176 -35.65 67.54 27.66
C ALA A 176 -35.34 68.69 28.64
N VAL A 177 -34.11 68.71 29.17
CA VAL A 177 -33.65 69.70 30.16
C VAL A 177 -33.01 70.90 29.49
N ASP A 178 -32.25 70.68 28.41
CA ASP A 178 -31.52 71.73 27.71
C ASP A 178 -31.98 71.86 26.26
N LEU A 179 -32.90 72.80 26.03
CA LEU A 179 -33.46 73.08 24.70
C LEU A 179 -32.49 73.85 23.78
N ASN A 180 -31.36 74.34 24.30
CA ASN A 180 -30.46 75.24 23.57
C ASN A 180 -29.29 74.53 22.88
N ASP A 181 -29.00 73.27 23.24
CA ASP A 181 -27.86 72.48 22.73
C ASP A 181 -28.27 71.46 21.64
N LEU A 182 -29.28 71.78 20.82
CA LEU A 182 -29.82 70.84 19.83
C LEU A 182 -28.82 70.42 18.74
N ASP A 183 -27.82 71.25 18.44
CA ASP A 183 -27.00 71.11 17.22
C ASP A 183 -25.62 70.45 17.44
N GLN A 184 -25.21 70.16 18.69
CA GLN A 184 -23.85 69.68 18.98
C GLN A 184 -23.74 68.18 19.33
N LEU A 185 -24.86 67.46 19.47
CA LEU A 185 -24.89 66.08 19.97
C LEU A 185 -25.30 65.02 18.92
N ASP A 186 -25.31 65.38 17.64
CA ASP A 186 -25.88 64.56 16.55
C ASP A 186 -24.89 63.57 15.89
N SER A 187 -23.74 63.27 16.50
CA SER A 187 -22.69 62.46 15.82
C SER A 187 -22.39 61.09 16.43
N SER A 188 -23.32 60.44 17.14
CA SER A 188 -23.04 59.09 17.72
C SER A 188 -24.25 58.18 17.78
N ASP A 189 -24.99 58.08 16.67
CA ASP A 189 -26.22 57.29 16.58
C ASP A 189 -26.00 55.80 16.22
N SER A 190 -24.77 55.27 16.32
CA SER A 190 -24.55 53.83 16.07
C SER A 190 -23.31 53.20 16.74
N LEU A 191 -22.90 53.66 17.93
CA LEU A 191 -21.61 53.21 18.51
C LEU A 191 -21.66 51.78 19.10
N PHE A 192 -22.83 51.27 19.50
CA PHE A 192 -22.97 50.05 20.32
C PHE A 192 -23.80 48.96 19.65
N MET A 193 -23.54 48.69 18.37
CA MET A 193 -24.15 47.55 17.69
C MET A 193 -23.23 46.34 17.78
N TRP A 194 -23.80 45.18 18.13
CA TRP A 194 -23.09 43.91 18.01
C TRP A 194 -22.60 43.75 16.57
N LYS A 195 -21.30 43.55 16.43
CA LYS A 195 -20.70 43.19 15.15
C LYS A 195 -20.34 41.72 15.21
N GLU A 196 -20.63 40.98 14.14
CA GLU A 196 -20.22 39.59 13.96
C GLU A 196 -18.69 39.52 13.73
N MET A 197 -17.93 40.00 14.71
CA MET A 197 -16.47 40.00 14.80
C MET A 197 -16.05 39.53 16.19
N ASP A 198 -14.75 39.28 16.35
CA ASP A 198 -14.08 38.70 17.53
C ASP A 198 -14.73 39.02 18.89
N MET A 199 -14.88 37.99 19.75
CA MET A 199 -15.49 38.12 21.09
C MET A 199 -14.74 39.14 21.96
N GLU A 200 -13.42 39.22 21.79
CA GLU A 200 -12.55 40.21 22.45
C GLU A 200 -12.94 41.64 22.09
N GLU A 201 -13.25 41.88 20.80
CA GLU A 201 -13.64 43.20 20.30
C GLU A 201 -15.05 43.55 20.77
N ASN A 202 -15.99 42.60 20.78
CA ASN A 202 -17.32 42.82 21.33
C ASN A 202 -17.31 43.10 22.85
N LEU A 203 -16.42 42.45 23.60
CA LEU A 203 -16.18 42.76 25.02
C LEU A 203 -15.63 44.18 25.21
N ARG A 204 -14.70 44.59 24.35
CA ARG A 204 -14.14 45.95 24.35
C ARG A 204 -15.19 47.01 24.03
N ILE A 205 -16.02 46.79 23.01
CA ILE A 205 -17.12 47.70 22.64
C ILE A 205 -18.15 47.79 23.76
N SER A 206 -18.48 46.67 24.41
CA SER A 206 -19.39 46.65 25.57
C SER A 206 -18.84 47.44 26.76
N LEU A 207 -17.53 47.31 27.04
CA LEU A 207 -16.87 48.08 28.09
C LEU A 207 -16.86 49.58 27.77
N GLU A 208 -16.50 49.95 26.54
CA GLU A 208 -16.49 51.34 26.08
C GLU A 208 -17.88 51.96 26.09
N GLY A 209 -18.91 51.19 25.73
CA GLY A 209 -20.29 51.64 25.81
C GLY A 209 -20.82 51.82 27.20
N THR A 210 -20.48 50.92 28.12
CA THR A 210 -20.81 51.08 29.53
C THR A 210 -20.16 52.36 30.09
N ARG A 211 -18.90 52.64 29.72
CA ARG A 211 -18.19 53.85 30.12
C ARG A 211 -18.85 55.11 29.54
N SER A 212 -19.22 55.09 28.26
CA SER A 212 -19.90 56.22 27.60
C SER A 212 -21.25 56.53 28.24
N VAL A 213 -22.06 55.50 28.53
CA VAL A 213 -23.32 55.63 29.28
C VAL A 213 -23.10 56.26 30.65
N TYR A 214 -22.06 55.85 31.37
CA TYR A 214 -21.74 56.41 32.69
C TYR A 214 -21.37 57.90 32.62
N GLU A 215 -20.48 58.29 31.69
CA GLU A 215 -20.10 59.70 31.52
C GLU A 215 -21.30 60.55 31.08
N LEU A 216 -22.13 60.04 30.17
CA LEU A 216 -23.33 60.72 29.73
C LEU A 216 -24.35 60.87 30.89
N ALA A 217 -24.53 59.84 31.72
CA ALA A 217 -25.40 59.88 32.89
C ALA A 217 -24.94 60.98 33.87
N LYS A 218 -23.62 61.11 34.07
CA LYS A 218 -23.04 62.15 34.92
C LYS A 218 -23.38 63.55 34.40
N VAL A 219 -23.19 63.78 33.09
CA VAL A 219 -23.56 65.06 32.44
C VAL A 219 -25.06 65.33 32.56
N ALA A 220 -25.90 64.32 32.37
CA ALA A 220 -27.35 64.45 32.53
C ALA A 220 -27.74 64.87 33.96
N VAL A 221 -27.13 64.26 34.98
CA VAL A 221 -27.37 64.61 36.38
C VAL A 221 -26.97 66.05 36.66
N ASP A 222 -25.81 66.48 36.18
CA ASP A 222 -25.33 67.86 36.35
C ASP A 222 -26.29 68.86 35.68
N LYS A 223 -26.70 68.62 34.43
CA LYS A 223 -27.68 69.48 33.72
C LYS A 223 -29.05 69.52 34.39
N VAL A 224 -29.60 68.37 34.81
CA VAL A 224 -30.88 68.31 35.54
C VAL A 224 -30.79 69.10 36.84
N LYS A 225 -29.67 68.99 37.55
CA LYS A 225 -29.45 69.71 38.80
C LYS A 225 -29.43 71.23 38.56
N ASP A 226 -28.72 71.69 37.53
CA ASP A 226 -28.63 73.11 37.18
C ASP A 226 -30.03 73.68 36.84
N GLU A 227 -30.82 73.00 36.03
CA GLU A 227 -32.20 73.41 35.69
C GLU A 227 -33.10 73.41 36.93
N VAL A 228 -33.01 72.40 37.81
CA VAL A 228 -33.77 72.37 39.06
C VAL A 228 -33.40 73.54 39.98
N GLU A 229 -32.11 73.88 40.07
CA GLU A 229 -31.65 75.02 40.84
C GLU A 229 -32.17 76.35 40.25
N GLU A 230 -32.18 76.50 38.92
CA GLU A 230 -32.76 77.66 38.23
C GLU A 230 -34.26 77.78 38.50
N ARG A 231 -35.03 76.71 38.26
CA ARG A 231 -36.46 76.66 38.58
C ARG A 231 -36.75 76.95 40.05
N SER A 232 -35.90 76.49 40.96
CA SER A 232 -36.06 76.80 42.38
C SER A 232 -35.90 78.30 42.68
N LYS A 233 -34.98 78.99 41.98
CA LYS A 233 -34.80 80.44 42.08
C LYS A 233 -36.00 81.19 41.49
N GLU A 234 -36.50 80.75 40.32
CA GLU A 234 -37.71 81.31 39.71
C GLU A 234 -38.94 81.16 40.64
N VAL A 235 -39.14 79.97 41.21
CA VAL A 235 -40.25 79.69 42.13
C VAL A 235 -40.14 80.55 43.38
N LYS A 236 -38.94 80.74 43.95
CA LYS A 236 -38.73 81.65 45.08
C LYS A 236 -39.08 83.09 44.71
N ALA A 237 -38.62 83.60 43.57
CA ALA A 237 -38.93 84.95 43.10
C ALA A 237 -40.44 85.15 42.84
N LEU A 238 -41.10 84.17 42.23
CA LEU A 238 -42.56 84.18 42.04
C LEU A 238 -43.29 84.14 43.38
N ASN A 239 -42.84 83.33 44.33
CA ASN A 239 -43.42 83.25 45.66
C ASN A 239 -43.27 84.59 46.41
N GLU A 240 -42.10 85.23 46.36
CA GLU A 240 -41.88 86.57 46.89
C GLU A 240 -42.86 87.58 46.26
N LYS A 241 -43.03 87.56 44.94
CA LYS A 241 -44.00 88.40 44.23
C LYS A 241 -45.45 88.14 44.67
N VAL A 242 -45.84 86.88 44.85
CA VAL A 242 -47.17 86.50 45.37
C VAL A 242 -47.36 86.99 46.80
N THR A 243 -46.36 86.83 47.67
CA THR A 243 -46.44 87.34 49.05
C THR A 243 -46.53 88.87 49.09
N GLY A 244 -45.83 89.57 48.21
CA GLY A 244 -45.96 91.03 48.04
C GLY A 244 -47.36 91.44 47.62
N LEU A 245 -47.93 90.79 46.59
CA LEU A 245 -49.31 91.04 46.16
C LEU A 245 -50.35 90.69 47.24
N LEU A 246 -50.10 89.67 48.06
CA LEU A 246 -50.97 89.35 49.21
C LEU A 246 -50.89 90.44 50.29
N ALA A 247 -49.70 90.97 50.57
CA ALA A 247 -49.53 92.10 51.49
C ALA A 247 -50.21 93.37 50.97
N GLU A 248 -50.07 93.68 49.68
CA GLU A 248 -50.80 94.79 49.02
C GLU A 248 -52.31 94.58 49.08
N LYS A 249 -52.81 93.37 48.81
CA LYS A 249 -54.24 93.03 48.97
C LYS A 249 -54.70 93.22 50.41
N GLN A 250 -53.91 92.82 51.41
CA GLN A 250 -54.21 93.06 52.82
C GLN A 250 -54.24 94.57 53.13
N HIS A 251 -53.30 95.35 52.59
CA HIS A 251 -53.24 96.80 52.75
C HIS A 251 -54.45 97.50 52.10
N ILE A 252 -54.81 97.11 50.87
CA ILE A 252 -56.04 97.56 50.20
C ILE A 252 -57.28 97.14 51.00
N GLY A 253 -57.28 95.92 51.55
CA GLY A 253 -58.35 95.43 52.42
C GLY A 253 -58.48 96.24 53.72
N THR A 254 -57.37 96.67 54.32
CA THR A 254 -57.39 97.61 55.45
C THR A 254 -57.86 98.99 55.03
N LEU A 255 -57.42 99.51 53.87
CA LEU A 255 -57.84 100.80 53.33
C LEU A 255 -59.34 100.84 53.03
N LEU A 256 -59.89 99.76 52.45
CA LEU A 256 -61.32 99.59 52.22
C LEU A 256 -62.11 99.47 53.52
N ARG A 257 -61.60 98.74 54.53
CA ARG A 257 -62.20 98.72 55.87
C ARG A 257 -62.19 100.12 56.51
N SER A 258 -61.11 100.89 56.37
CA SER A 258 -61.05 102.27 56.86
C SER A 258 -61.98 103.21 56.09
N ALA A 259 -62.12 103.07 54.77
CA ALA A 259 -63.04 103.86 53.95
C ALA A 259 -64.53 103.49 54.18
N LEU A 260 -64.82 102.22 54.47
CA LEU A 260 -66.15 101.81 54.93
C LEU A 260 -66.45 102.33 56.33
N SER A 261 -65.45 102.35 57.24
CA SER A 261 -65.61 102.95 58.57
C SER A 261 -65.78 104.48 58.52
N SER A 262 -65.16 105.17 57.56
CA SER A 262 -65.29 106.63 57.43
C SER A 262 -66.67 107.05 56.94
N LYS A 263 -67.41 106.20 56.22
CA LYS A 263 -68.79 106.49 55.76
C LYS A 263 -69.88 106.10 56.76
N THR A 264 -69.54 105.33 57.79
CA THR A 264 -70.37 105.10 58.98
C THR A 264 -70.13 106.14 60.10
N ASN A 265 -69.03 106.91 60.02
CA ASN A 265 -68.69 107.94 61.02
C ASN A 265 -69.49 109.24 60.89
N GLU A 266 -70.04 109.59 59.72
CA GLU A 266 -70.97 110.73 59.59
C GLU A 266 -72.35 110.45 60.23
N VAL A 267 -72.68 109.18 60.49
CA VAL A 267 -73.91 108.76 61.20
C VAL A 267 -73.66 108.50 62.70
N PHE A 268 -72.40 108.41 63.14
CA PHE A 268 -72.02 108.32 64.55
C PHE A 268 -71.50 109.64 65.17
N GLN A 269 -71.20 110.66 64.36
CA GLN A 269 -70.76 111.99 64.83
C GLN A 269 -71.85 112.82 65.54
N VAL A 270 -73.11 112.37 65.58
CA VAL A 270 -74.16 112.98 66.42
C VAL A 270 -74.30 112.26 67.77
N ALA A 271 -73.57 111.17 68.02
CA ALA A 271 -73.70 110.36 69.23
C ALA A 271 -72.37 110.11 70.00
N GLN A 272 -71.29 110.84 69.67
CA GLN A 272 -70.01 110.72 70.35
C GLN A 272 -69.40 112.07 70.78
N GLU A 273 -70.26 113.09 70.93
CA GLU A 273 -70.00 114.23 71.80
C GLU A 273 -70.31 113.79 73.24
N GLY A 274 -69.36 113.10 73.87
CA GLY A 274 -69.58 112.58 75.22
C GLY A 274 -68.67 111.44 75.60
N LEU A 275 -67.35 111.62 75.48
CA LEU A 275 -66.35 111.06 76.39
C LEU A 275 -64.98 111.49 75.85
N ARG A 276 -64.45 112.56 76.42
CA ARG A 276 -63.46 112.45 77.48
C ARG A 276 -62.05 112.38 76.87
N GLU A 277 -61.37 113.51 76.71
CA GLU A 277 -60.74 114.16 77.87
C GLU A 277 -59.78 113.15 78.56
N ALA A 278 -58.82 112.64 77.79
CA ALA A 278 -57.62 111.92 78.22
C ALA A 278 -56.73 111.78 76.96
N GLY A 279 -55.69 112.58 76.69
CA GLY A 279 -54.64 113.03 77.59
C GLY A 279 -53.37 112.19 77.35
N ILE A 280 -52.31 112.85 76.85
CA ILE A 280 -50.85 112.52 76.95
C ILE A 280 -50.27 111.59 75.85
N ASP A 281 -49.00 111.61 75.39
CA ASP A 281 -47.86 112.57 75.13
C ASP A 281 -46.57 111.70 74.85
N LEU A 282 -45.51 112.31 74.28
CA LEU A 282 -44.04 111.99 74.33
C LEU A 282 -43.41 110.94 73.36
N ARG A 283 -42.44 111.30 72.47
CA ARG A 283 -40.97 111.66 72.60
C ARG A 283 -40.06 110.42 72.79
N LEU A 284 -38.75 110.34 72.46
CA LEU A 284 -37.71 110.99 71.59
C LEU A 284 -36.38 110.23 71.87
N ASP A 285 -35.35 110.47 71.04
CA ASP A 285 -33.88 110.27 71.25
C ASP A 285 -33.29 108.84 71.15
N GLY A 286 -32.07 108.60 70.66
CA GLY A 286 -30.97 109.48 70.21
C GLY A 286 -29.58 108.96 70.69
N GLN A 287 -28.51 109.21 69.90
CA GLN A 287 -27.07 109.32 70.28
C GLN A 287 -26.26 108.03 70.60
N ASN A 288 -24.92 107.95 70.55
CA ASN A 288 -23.76 108.55 69.83
C ASN A 288 -22.47 107.88 70.39
N LYS A 289 -21.36 107.95 69.63
CA LYS A 289 -19.93 108.11 70.06
C LYS A 289 -19.03 106.96 70.59
N GLU A 290 -17.93 106.78 69.84
CA GLU A 290 -16.48 106.98 70.14
C GLU A 290 -15.76 106.43 71.40
N GLY A 291 -14.51 106.01 71.15
CA GLY A 291 -13.36 105.98 72.09
C GLY A 291 -13.05 104.58 72.65
N SER A 292 -11.82 104.14 72.92
CA SER A 292 -10.51 104.78 73.00
C SER A 292 -9.42 103.69 73.12
N GLU A 293 -8.16 104.05 72.83
CA GLU A 293 -6.93 103.24 72.99
C GLU A 293 -6.48 103.05 74.46
N GLU A 294 -5.67 102.00 74.68
CA GLU A 294 -4.39 101.91 75.46
C GLU A 294 -4.25 100.62 76.30
N GLY A 295 -3.06 99.96 76.21
CA GLY A 295 -2.71 98.82 77.08
C GLY A 295 -1.40 98.09 76.72
N GLY A 296 -0.27 98.79 76.70
CA GLY A 296 1.03 98.33 76.16
C GLY A 296 1.93 97.42 77.03
N GLU A 297 1.40 96.50 77.85
CA GLU A 297 2.25 95.50 78.56
C GLU A 297 1.73 94.04 78.43
N ASP A 298 0.51 93.84 77.92
CA ASP A 298 -0.02 92.53 77.52
C ASP A 298 0.40 92.11 76.09
N GLU A 299 0.89 93.06 75.29
CA GLU A 299 1.27 92.81 73.90
C GLU A 299 2.52 91.94 73.76
N VAL A 300 3.50 92.04 74.67
CA VAL A 300 4.74 91.25 74.60
C VAL A 300 4.48 89.79 74.97
N TYR A 301 3.66 89.53 75.98
CA TYR A 301 3.25 88.17 76.35
C TYR A 301 2.26 87.58 75.33
N SER A 302 1.38 88.40 74.74
CA SER A 302 0.47 87.98 73.66
C SER A 302 1.21 87.73 72.33
N LEU A 303 2.20 88.56 71.97
CA LEU A 303 3.09 88.33 70.82
C LEU A 303 4.02 87.13 71.04
N ALA A 304 4.52 86.93 72.26
CA ALA A 304 5.32 85.74 72.59
C ALA A 304 4.46 84.47 72.54
N GLY A 305 3.19 84.51 73.01
CA GLY A 305 2.23 83.42 72.90
C GLY A 305 1.80 83.13 71.46
N ALA A 306 1.60 84.16 70.64
CA ALA A 306 1.34 84.03 69.20
C ALA A 306 2.56 83.49 68.44
N LEU A 307 3.77 83.93 68.80
CA LEU A 307 5.02 83.41 68.23
C LEU A 307 5.24 81.95 68.65
N GLU A 308 4.97 81.59 69.91
CA GLU A 308 5.05 80.20 70.38
C GLU A 308 4.01 79.31 69.68
N SER A 309 2.78 79.82 69.48
CA SER A 309 1.73 79.12 68.74
C SER A 309 2.12 78.92 67.27
N THR A 310 2.62 79.96 66.59
CA THR A 310 3.07 79.85 65.18
C THR A 310 4.30 78.97 65.04
N VAL A 311 5.23 78.98 66.01
CA VAL A 311 6.37 78.06 66.04
C VAL A 311 5.90 76.62 66.23
N LYS A 312 4.99 76.33 67.16
CA LYS A 312 4.40 74.99 67.34
C LYS A 312 3.67 74.51 66.10
N GLU A 313 2.89 75.38 65.46
CA GLU A 313 2.19 75.09 64.21
C GLU A 313 3.18 74.81 63.06
N SER A 314 4.27 75.59 62.97
CA SER A 314 5.34 75.34 62.00
C SER A 314 6.08 74.03 62.28
N GLN A 315 6.31 73.67 63.55
CA GLN A 315 6.94 72.41 63.94
C GLN A 315 6.06 71.20 63.60
N LEU A 316 4.75 71.29 63.81
CA LEU A 316 3.80 70.27 63.37
C LEU A 316 3.80 70.15 61.84
N LYS A 317 3.81 71.27 61.11
CA LYS A 317 3.91 71.27 59.64
C LYS A 317 5.20 70.60 59.15
N ILE A 318 6.32 70.86 59.83
CA ILE A 318 7.61 70.24 59.51
C ILE A 318 7.55 68.72 59.76
N LEU A 319 6.94 68.27 60.85
CA LEU A 319 6.73 66.84 61.13
C LEU A 319 5.81 66.17 60.11
N GLU A 320 4.71 66.81 59.73
CA GLU A 320 3.80 66.33 58.67
C GLU A 320 4.52 66.19 57.32
N LEU A 321 5.30 67.20 56.93
CA LEU A 321 6.09 67.17 55.71
C LEU A 321 7.19 66.09 55.76
N GLN A 322 7.82 65.88 56.92
CA GLN A 322 8.78 64.79 57.11
C GLN A 322 8.12 63.41 56.92
N HIS A 323 6.96 63.18 57.54
CA HIS A 323 6.20 61.93 57.35
C HIS A 323 5.77 61.72 55.89
N LEU A 324 5.34 62.78 55.19
CA LEU A 324 5.00 62.69 53.76
C LEU A 324 6.23 62.35 52.90
N VAL A 325 7.38 62.94 53.20
CA VAL A 325 8.64 62.62 52.50
C VAL A 325 9.07 61.17 52.79
N GLU A 326 8.90 60.68 54.02
CA GLU A 326 9.19 59.29 54.38
C GLU A 326 8.23 58.31 53.69
N ALA A 327 6.93 58.64 53.62
CA ALA A 327 5.94 57.87 52.88
C ALA A 327 6.27 57.77 51.38
N LEU A 328 6.59 58.91 50.76
CA LEU A 328 7.02 58.96 49.34
C LEU A 328 8.32 58.18 49.10
N ARG A 329 9.28 58.21 50.05
CA ARG A 329 10.49 57.38 49.97
C ARG A 329 10.16 55.89 50.05
N ALA A 330 9.24 55.48 50.93
CA ALA A 330 8.81 54.09 51.04
C ALA A 330 8.10 53.61 49.76
N GLU A 331 7.20 54.43 49.20
CA GLU A 331 6.55 54.15 47.91
C GLU A 331 7.57 54.04 46.77
N SER A 332 8.55 54.95 46.72
CA SER A 332 9.63 54.90 45.73
C SER A 332 10.48 53.63 45.87
N CYS A 333 10.78 53.18 47.09
CA CYS A 333 11.50 51.93 47.35
C CYS A 333 10.70 50.70 46.88
N LEU A 334 9.38 50.68 47.12
CA LEU A 334 8.49 49.61 46.65
C LEU A 334 8.40 49.56 45.12
N LEU A 335 8.24 50.71 44.47
CA LEU A 335 8.23 50.80 43.01
C LEU A 335 9.56 50.34 42.42
N LYS A 336 10.69 50.74 43.02
CA LYS A 336 12.02 50.29 42.59
C LYS A 336 12.19 48.78 42.73
N ALA A 337 11.76 48.20 43.85
CA ALA A 337 11.79 46.75 44.04
C ALA A 337 10.92 46.00 43.01
N ARG A 338 9.75 46.54 42.66
CA ARG A 338 8.89 45.98 41.60
C ARG A 338 9.52 46.07 40.22
N LEU A 339 10.16 47.20 39.89
CA LEU A 339 10.89 47.36 38.63
C LEU A 339 12.08 46.39 38.54
N ASP A 340 12.84 46.22 39.62
CA ASP A 340 13.95 45.27 39.66
C ASP A 340 13.47 43.81 39.52
N ALA A 341 12.30 43.47 40.09
CA ALA A 341 11.68 42.17 39.92
C ALA A 341 11.22 41.94 38.47
N GLN A 342 10.54 42.93 37.86
CA GLN A 342 10.14 42.87 36.45
C GLN A 342 11.35 42.78 35.52
N ALA A 343 12.42 43.52 35.80
CA ALA A 343 13.65 43.45 35.01
C ALA A 343 14.25 42.04 35.05
N LYS A 344 14.28 41.39 36.22
CA LYS A 344 14.74 39.99 36.35
C LYS A 344 13.85 39.03 35.58
N GLU A 345 12.54 39.17 35.67
CA GLU A 345 11.59 38.34 34.93
C GLU A 345 11.78 38.48 33.40
N ILE A 346 11.89 39.71 32.90
CA ILE A 346 12.17 39.98 31.49
C ILE A 346 13.50 39.34 31.07
N THR A 347 14.53 39.42 31.91
CA THR A 347 15.80 38.75 31.58
C THR A 347 15.66 37.24 31.53
N GLN A 348 14.90 36.62 32.44
CA GLN A 348 14.67 35.17 32.42
C GLN A 348 13.88 34.74 31.18
N GLN A 349 12.79 35.46 30.86
CA GLN A 349 12.01 35.22 29.65
C GLN A 349 12.86 35.36 28.39
N LYS A 350 13.75 36.37 28.33
CA LYS A 350 14.69 36.53 27.22
C LYS A 350 15.67 35.36 27.07
N HIS A 351 16.13 34.77 28.15
CA HIS A 351 16.98 33.57 28.08
C HIS A 351 16.18 32.37 27.59
N HIS A 352 14.95 32.19 28.10
CA HIS A 352 14.08 31.10 27.66
C HIS A 352 13.74 31.18 26.18
N ILE A 353 13.45 32.39 25.65
CA ILE A 353 13.22 32.60 24.22
C ILE A 353 14.44 32.16 23.40
N LYS A 354 15.65 32.53 23.80
CA LYS A 354 16.88 32.11 23.09
C LYS A 354 17.09 30.59 23.10
N GLU A 355 16.77 29.93 24.21
CA GLU A 355 16.83 28.47 24.28
C GLU A 355 15.81 27.80 23.34
N LEU A 356 14.63 28.40 23.19
CA LEU A 356 13.62 27.92 22.24
C LEU A 356 14.05 28.16 20.79
N GLU A 357 14.59 29.34 20.47
CA GLU A 357 15.13 29.65 19.14
C GLU A 357 16.25 28.67 18.73
N GLU A 358 17.13 28.31 19.67
CA GLU A 358 18.19 27.34 19.40
C GLU A 358 17.64 25.92 19.19
N LYS A 359 16.64 25.51 19.98
CA LYS A 359 15.95 24.22 19.78
C LYS A 359 15.22 24.17 18.46
N GLU A 360 14.57 25.25 18.05
CA GLU A 360 13.94 25.38 16.74
C GLU A 360 14.97 25.27 15.62
N ARG A 361 16.11 25.96 15.74
CA ARG A 361 17.21 25.87 14.77
C ARG A 361 17.70 24.43 14.61
N VAL A 362 17.99 23.74 15.71
CA VAL A 362 18.45 22.33 15.67
C VAL A 362 17.37 21.40 15.14
N ALA A 363 16.10 21.63 15.48
CA ALA A 363 14.99 20.85 14.93
C ALA A 363 14.87 21.04 13.41
N ASN A 364 15.02 22.27 12.91
CA ASN A 364 15.00 22.58 11.48
C ASN A 364 16.17 21.89 10.75
N GLU A 365 17.39 21.98 11.28
CA GLU A 365 18.56 21.27 10.72
C GLU A 365 18.33 19.74 10.68
N ASN A 366 17.72 19.16 11.72
CA ASN A 366 17.38 17.74 11.75
C ASN A 366 16.31 17.36 10.71
N VAL A 367 15.26 18.19 10.56
CA VAL A 367 14.20 17.96 9.55
C VAL A 367 14.77 18.05 8.14
N GLU A 368 15.64 19.03 7.87
CA GLU A 368 16.34 19.14 6.58
C GLU A 368 17.21 17.90 6.30
N GLY A 369 17.93 17.39 7.30
CA GLY A 369 18.68 16.14 7.19
C GLY A 369 17.79 14.94 6.85
N LEU A 370 16.67 14.78 7.55
CA LEU A 370 15.70 13.72 7.28
C LEU A 370 15.06 13.86 5.89
N MET A 371 14.80 15.07 5.42
CA MET A 371 14.29 15.30 4.06
C MET A 371 15.29 14.85 2.99
N LEU A 372 16.59 15.09 3.19
CA LEU A 372 17.64 14.61 2.28
C LEU A 372 17.72 13.08 2.26
N ASP A 373 17.64 12.44 3.42
CA ASP A 373 17.65 10.98 3.53
C ASP A 373 16.41 10.34 2.87
N ILE A 374 15.23 10.96 3.04
CA ILE A 374 14.00 10.54 2.36
C ILE A 374 14.17 10.63 0.83
N ALA A 375 14.69 11.75 0.32
CA ALA A 375 14.91 11.91 -1.11
C ALA A 375 15.90 10.87 -1.67
N ALA A 376 16.99 10.60 -0.94
CA ALA A 376 17.96 9.56 -1.33
C ALA A 376 17.34 8.16 -1.35
N ALA A 377 16.50 7.84 -0.37
CA ALA A 377 15.79 6.57 -0.31
C ALA A 377 14.75 6.44 -1.44
N GLU A 378 14.04 7.51 -1.78
CA GLU A 378 13.10 7.54 -2.90
C GLU A 378 13.80 7.29 -4.24
N GLU A 379 14.99 7.88 -4.45
CA GLU A 379 15.80 7.60 -5.63
C GLU A 379 16.28 6.15 -5.69
N GLU A 380 16.68 5.57 -4.56
CA GLU A 380 17.03 4.15 -4.49
C GLU A 380 15.85 3.26 -4.85
N ILE A 381 14.67 3.51 -4.27
CA ILE A 381 13.44 2.78 -4.59
C ILE A 381 13.15 2.88 -6.09
N ALA A 382 13.30 4.07 -6.69
CA ALA A 382 13.10 4.24 -8.12
C ALA A 382 14.10 3.42 -8.96
N ARG A 383 15.38 3.37 -8.55
CA ARG A 383 16.41 2.54 -9.20
C ARG A 383 16.09 1.05 -9.11
N TRP A 384 15.72 0.56 -7.92
CA TRP A 384 15.34 -0.85 -7.72
C TRP A 384 14.09 -1.22 -8.51
N LYS A 385 13.10 -0.33 -8.56
CA LYS A 385 11.88 -0.53 -9.34
C LYS A 385 12.17 -0.63 -10.84
N ALA A 386 13.00 0.27 -11.38
CA ALA A 386 13.40 0.22 -12.78
C ALA A 386 14.17 -1.06 -13.13
N ALA A 387 15.08 -1.51 -12.26
CA ALA A 387 15.80 -2.77 -12.43
C ALA A 387 14.85 -3.98 -12.44
N ALA A 388 13.90 -4.03 -11.50
CA ALA A 388 12.90 -5.09 -11.42
C ALA A 388 11.98 -5.13 -12.65
N GLU A 389 11.57 -3.96 -13.16
CA GLU A 389 10.78 -3.87 -14.40
C GLU A 389 11.56 -4.37 -15.62
N GLN A 390 12.86 -4.04 -15.70
CA GLN A 390 13.74 -4.53 -16.77
C GLN A 390 13.94 -6.05 -16.69
N GLU A 391 14.15 -6.61 -15.51
CA GLU A 391 14.26 -8.05 -15.30
C GLU A 391 12.95 -8.77 -15.65
N ALA A 392 11.80 -8.22 -15.24
CA ALA A 392 10.49 -8.75 -15.61
C ALA A 392 10.26 -8.69 -17.14
N ALA A 393 10.70 -7.63 -17.81
CA ALA A 393 10.63 -7.53 -19.27
C ALA A 393 11.54 -8.56 -19.96
N ALA A 394 12.76 -8.76 -19.47
CA ALA A 394 13.66 -9.79 -19.97
C ALA A 394 13.09 -11.21 -19.75
N GLY A 395 12.50 -11.47 -18.58
CA GLY A 395 11.81 -12.72 -18.27
C GLY A 395 10.66 -13.00 -19.23
N ARG A 396 9.82 -12.00 -19.53
CA ARG A 396 8.73 -12.13 -20.52
C ARG A 396 9.23 -12.42 -21.93
N ALA A 397 10.34 -11.80 -22.35
CA ALA A 397 10.93 -12.07 -23.66
C ALA A 397 11.40 -13.53 -23.78
N VAL A 398 12.06 -14.03 -22.74
CA VAL A 398 12.50 -15.44 -22.67
C VAL A 398 11.30 -16.40 -22.67
N GLU A 399 10.24 -16.10 -21.92
CA GLU A 399 9.01 -16.89 -21.93
C GLU A 399 8.40 -16.94 -23.34
N GLN A 400 8.37 -15.80 -24.04
CA GLN A 400 7.87 -15.74 -25.40
C GLN A 400 8.71 -16.57 -26.37
N ASP A 401 10.05 -16.55 -26.23
CA ASP A 401 10.95 -17.42 -27.00
C ASP A 401 10.64 -18.91 -26.74
N PHE A 402 10.45 -19.30 -25.47
CA PHE A 402 10.06 -20.69 -25.14
C PHE A 402 8.71 -21.08 -25.73
N LEU A 403 7.72 -20.18 -25.71
CA LEU A 403 6.42 -20.43 -26.34
C LEU A 403 6.57 -20.65 -27.85
N THR A 404 7.41 -19.86 -28.52
CA THR A 404 7.67 -20.07 -29.96
C THR A 404 8.35 -21.41 -30.22
N GLN A 405 9.36 -21.77 -29.44
CA GLN A 405 10.04 -23.07 -29.55
C GLN A 405 9.09 -24.24 -29.30
N LEU A 406 8.24 -24.16 -28.28
CA LEU A 406 7.22 -25.18 -27.99
C LEU A 406 6.21 -25.31 -29.13
N SER A 407 5.81 -24.19 -29.75
CA SER A 407 4.91 -24.23 -30.91
C SER A 407 5.56 -24.89 -32.13
N ALA A 408 6.85 -24.64 -32.36
CA ALA A 408 7.62 -25.27 -33.44
C ALA A 408 7.79 -26.77 -33.20
N LEU A 409 8.20 -27.18 -31.99
CA LEU A 409 8.33 -28.59 -31.62
C LEU A 409 6.99 -29.34 -31.68
N ARG A 410 5.89 -28.71 -31.29
CA ARG A 410 4.54 -29.30 -31.46
C ARG A 410 4.23 -29.53 -32.92
N LYS A 411 4.56 -28.57 -33.79
CA LYS A 411 4.34 -28.72 -35.23
C LYS A 411 5.19 -29.86 -35.81
N GLU A 412 6.48 -29.93 -35.46
CA GLU A 412 7.36 -31.03 -35.87
C GLU A 412 6.87 -32.39 -35.38
N LEU A 413 6.34 -32.46 -34.14
CA LEU A 413 5.74 -33.67 -33.60
C LEU A 413 4.52 -34.12 -34.42
N GLU A 414 3.62 -33.20 -34.78
CA GLU A 414 2.45 -33.52 -35.60
C GLU A 414 2.86 -33.95 -37.02
N GLU A 415 3.86 -33.30 -37.62
CA GLU A 415 4.42 -33.70 -38.91
C GLU A 415 5.03 -35.11 -38.86
N ALA A 416 5.77 -35.43 -37.80
CA ALA A 416 6.35 -36.75 -37.59
C ALA A 416 5.27 -37.83 -37.37
N LYS A 417 4.21 -37.53 -36.60
CA LYS A 417 3.05 -38.42 -36.44
C LYS A 417 2.37 -38.70 -37.78
N GLN A 418 2.17 -37.66 -38.59
CA GLN A 418 1.56 -37.82 -39.90
C GLN A 418 2.43 -38.69 -40.83
N ALA A 419 3.75 -38.47 -40.83
CA ALA A 419 4.68 -39.29 -41.60
C ALA A 419 4.69 -40.77 -41.14
N ILE A 420 4.57 -41.02 -39.84
CA ILE A 420 4.44 -42.38 -39.30
C ILE A 420 3.14 -43.03 -39.80
N LEU A 421 1.99 -42.36 -39.69
CA LEU A 421 0.71 -42.87 -40.17
C LEU A 421 0.75 -43.20 -41.68
N GLU A 422 1.36 -42.34 -42.49
CA GLU A 422 1.55 -42.60 -43.92
C GLU A 422 2.44 -43.83 -44.18
N SER A 423 3.49 -44.00 -43.39
CA SER A 423 4.39 -45.16 -43.50
C SER A 423 3.70 -46.46 -43.06
N GLU A 424 2.88 -46.42 -42.01
CA GLU A 424 2.07 -47.55 -41.57
C GLU A 424 1.04 -47.96 -42.63
N ASN A 425 0.37 -46.99 -43.27
CA ASN A 425 -0.55 -47.27 -44.37
C ASN A 425 0.17 -47.90 -45.57
N LYS A 426 1.38 -47.42 -45.90
CA LYS A 426 2.21 -48.04 -46.95
C LYS A 426 2.64 -49.46 -46.57
N LEU A 427 2.95 -49.72 -45.30
CA LEU A 427 3.27 -51.06 -44.81
C LEU A 427 2.06 -51.99 -44.90
N LYS A 428 0.88 -51.56 -44.44
CA LYS A 428 -0.37 -52.33 -44.56
C LYS A 428 -0.69 -52.69 -46.01
N PHE A 429 -0.55 -51.74 -46.94
CA PHE A 429 -0.72 -52.02 -48.37
C PHE A 429 0.29 -53.05 -48.90
N LYS A 430 1.57 -52.96 -48.47
CA LYS A 430 2.60 -53.95 -48.82
C LYS A 430 2.31 -55.32 -48.21
N GLU A 431 1.78 -55.38 -46.99
CA GLU A 431 1.37 -56.61 -46.33
C GLU A 431 0.18 -57.26 -47.05
N GLU A 432 -0.83 -56.48 -47.42
CA GLU A 432 -1.99 -56.96 -48.20
C GLU A 432 -1.59 -57.46 -49.58
N THR A 433 -0.72 -56.74 -50.28
CA THR A 433 -0.20 -57.18 -51.59
C THR A 433 0.66 -58.44 -51.47
N ALA A 434 1.48 -58.56 -50.43
CA ALA A 434 2.23 -59.78 -50.15
C ALA A 434 1.30 -60.96 -49.82
N ALA A 435 0.26 -60.75 -49.01
CA ALA A 435 -0.74 -61.76 -48.69
C ALA A 435 -1.50 -62.23 -49.94
N ALA A 436 -1.89 -61.30 -50.82
CA ALA A 436 -2.52 -61.62 -52.10
C ALA A 436 -1.58 -62.43 -53.03
N ALA A 437 -0.30 -62.05 -53.11
CA ALA A 437 0.70 -62.78 -53.89
C ALA A 437 0.94 -64.20 -53.34
N MET A 438 0.98 -64.37 -52.01
CA MET A 438 1.07 -65.69 -51.38
C MET A 438 -0.17 -66.53 -51.68
N ALA A 439 -1.38 -65.98 -51.56
CA ALA A 439 -2.62 -66.68 -51.89
C ALA A 439 -2.68 -67.09 -53.38
N ALA A 440 -2.22 -66.22 -54.28
CA ALA A 440 -2.14 -66.52 -55.71
C ALA A 440 -1.14 -67.65 -56.00
N ARG A 441 0.03 -67.63 -55.34
CA ARG A 441 1.01 -68.72 -55.42
C ARG A 441 0.45 -70.03 -54.91
N ASP A 442 -0.20 -70.04 -53.74
CA ASP A 442 -0.82 -71.25 -53.18
C ASP A 442 -1.90 -71.82 -54.10
N ALA A 443 -2.70 -70.96 -54.75
CA ALA A 443 -3.67 -71.37 -55.75
C ALA A 443 -3.01 -71.96 -57.00
N ALA A 444 -1.91 -71.35 -57.47
CA ALA A 444 -1.13 -71.87 -58.59
C ALA A 444 -0.47 -73.22 -58.27
N GLU A 445 0.10 -73.39 -57.07
CA GLU A 445 0.66 -74.67 -56.61
C GLU A 445 -0.43 -75.76 -56.51
N LYS A 446 -1.62 -75.43 -56.01
CA LYS A 446 -2.77 -76.36 -56.01
C LYS A 446 -3.19 -76.75 -57.43
N SER A 447 -3.24 -75.79 -58.36
CA SER A 447 -3.55 -76.04 -59.77
C SER A 447 -2.51 -76.95 -60.43
N LEU A 448 -1.22 -76.69 -60.17
CA LEU A 448 -0.11 -77.51 -60.67
C LEU A 448 -0.19 -78.94 -60.14
N ARG A 449 -0.42 -79.13 -58.84
CA ARG A 449 -0.61 -80.47 -58.25
C ARG A 449 -1.79 -81.23 -58.87
N LEU A 450 -2.90 -80.53 -59.18
CA LEU A 450 -4.03 -81.14 -59.89
C LEU A 450 -3.67 -81.53 -61.33
N ALA A 451 -2.89 -80.70 -62.03
CA ALA A 451 -2.40 -81.02 -63.36
C ALA A 451 -1.44 -82.22 -63.34
N ASP A 452 -0.51 -82.27 -62.40
CA ASP A 452 0.41 -83.41 -62.21
C ASP A 452 -0.36 -84.70 -61.93
N LEU A 453 -1.38 -84.65 -61.06
CA LEU A 453 -2.22 -85.80 -60.75
C LEU A 453 -3.06 -86.27 -61.95
N ARG A 454 -3.58 -85.34 -62.77
CA ARG A 454 -4.24 -85.67 -64.05
C ARG A 454 -3.24 -86.29 -65.04
N SER A 455 -2.03 -85.73 -65.14
CA SER A 455 -0.98 -86.26 -66.02
C SER A 455 -0.56 -87.67 -65.60
N ALA A 456 -0.47 -87.94 -64.30
CA ALA A 456 -0.17 -89.27 -63.77
C ALA A 456 -1.24 -90.28 -64.14
N ARG A 457 -2.52 -89.95 -63.95
CA ARG A 457 -3.64 -90.82 -64.38
C ARG A 457 -3.65 -91.05 -65.90
N LEU A 458 -3.34 -90.03 -66.69
CA LEU A 458 -3.25 -90.18 -68.15
C LEU A 458 -2.08 -91.09 -68.53
N ARG A 459 -0.93 -90.97 -67.87
CA ARG A 459 0.21 -91.87 -68.05
C ARG A 459 -0.13 -93.31 -67.69
N GLU A 460 -0.73 -93.54 -66.52
CA GLU A 460 -1.21 -94.88 -66.13
C GLU A 460 -2.17 -95.48 -67.17
N ARG A 461 -3.08 -94.66 -67.71
CA ARG A 461 -4.01 -95.10 -68.76
C ARG A 461 -3.32 -95.38 -70.09
N LEU A 462 -2.30 -94.61 -70.46
CA LEU A 462 -1.47 -94.87 -71.64
C LEU A 462 -0.65 -96.15 -71.46
N GLU A 463 -0.07 -96.38 -70.29
CA GLU A 463 0.64 -97.61 -69.96
C GLU A 463 -0.29 -98.82 -70.04
N GLU A 464 -1.53 -98.73 -69.53
CA GLU A 464 -2.53 -99.79 -69.67
C GLU A 464 -2.96 -100.01 -71.12
N LEU A 465 -3.16 -98.96 -71.91
CA LEU A 465 -3.45 -99.09 -73.35
C LEU A 465 -2.27 -99.69 -74.12
N THR A 466 -1.03 -99.37 -73.72
CA THR A 466 0.19 -99.94 -74.33
C THR A 466 0.31 -101.41 -73.97
N ARG A 467 0.03 -101.78 -72.72
CA ARG A 467 -0.06 -103.18 -72.29
C ARG A 467 -1.13 -103.94 -73.07
N GLN A 468 -2.30 -103.34 -73.27
CA GLN A 468 -3.36 -103.92 -74.12
C GLN A 468 -2.91 -104.06 -75.58
N LEU A 469 -2.16 -103.08 -76.11
CA LEU A 469 -1.60 -103.15 -77.46
C LEU A 469 -0.61 -104.30 -77.58
N GLU A 470 0.34 -104.42 -76.65
CA GLU A 470 1.32 -105.52 -76.59
C GLU A 470 0.62 -106.88 -76.45
N GLU A 471 -0.44 -106.97 -75.63
CA GLU A 471 -1.27 -108.18 -75.50
C GLU A 471 -2.01 -108.50 -76.81
N SER A 472 -2.51 -107.49 -77.55
CA SER A 472 -3.14 -107.67 -78.86
C SER A 472 -2.15 -108.01 -79.97
N ASP A 473 -0.94 -107.46 -79.96
CA ASP A 473 0.12 -107.73 -80.95
C ASP A 473 0.62 -109.18 -80.79
N ASN A 474 0.77 -109.64 -79.54
CA ASN A 474 1.04 -111.05 -79.23
C ASN A 474 -0.13 -112.00 -79.60
N GLN A 475 -1.34 -111.47 -79.82
CA GLN A 475 -2.50 -112.22 -80.29
C GLN A 475 -2.62 -112.22 -81.83
N ASP A 476 -2.21 -111.12 -82.48
CA ASP A 476 -2.24 -110.90 -83.93
C ASP A 476 -1.11 -111.61 -84.70
N ASP A 477 -0.04 -112.06 -84.01
CA ASP A 477 1.01 -112.92 -84.59
C ASP A 477 0.51 -114.32 -85.04
N SER A 478 -0.77 -114.66 -84.83
CA SER A 478 -1.36 -115.95 -85.22
C SER A 478 -2.34 -115.91 -86.41
N ARG A 479 -2.67 -114.75 -87.00
CA ARG A 479 -3.55 -114.68 -88.20
C ARG A 479 -3.12 -113.64 -89.23
N ASN A 480 -2.15 -114.05 -90.04
CA ASN A 480 -1.69 -113.36 -91.24
C ASN A 480 -2.78 -113.32 -92.36
N ARG A 481 -2.73 -112.23 -93.17
CA ARG A 481 -3.47 -111.88 -94.40
C ARG A 481 -4.87 -111.28 -94.22
N ASN A 482 -5.00 -109.95 -94.41
CA ASN A 482 -5.50 -109.32 -95.66
C ASN A 482 -5.84 -107.83 -95.46
N SER A 483 -5.46 -107.03 -96.45
CA SER A 483 -6.25 -105.96 -97.05
C SER A 483 -6.71 -104.71 -96.26
N HIS A 484 -6.32 -103.56 -96.84
CA HIS A 484 -7.11 -102.33 -97.02
C HIS A 484 -7.08 -101.17 -95.99
N ARG A 485 -6.56 -100.06 -96.54
CA ARG A 485 -7.15 -98.70 -96.63
C ARG A 485 -6.77 -97.65 -95.57
N TYR A 486 -6.14 -96.60 -96.09
CA TYR A 486 -6.10 -95.23 -95.60
C TYR A 486 -7.40 -94.79 -94.90
N VAL A 487 -7.26 -94.18 -93.73
CA VAL A 487 -8.11 -93.06 -93.30
C VAL A 487 -7.20 -91.98 -92.72
N CYS A 488 -7.23 -90.83 -93.37
CA CYS A 488 -6.64 -89.56 -92.99
C CYS A 488 -7.20 -89.03 -91.66
N TRP A 489 -6.40 -88.30 -90.87
CA TRP A 489 -6.94 -87.17 -90.09
C TRP A 489 -5.88 -86.06 -89.90
N PRO A 490 -6.26 -84.76 -89.92
CA PRO A 490 -5.40 -83.67 -90.37
C PRO A 490 -4.81 -82.80 -89.25
N TRP A 491 -3.62 -82.26 -89.52
CA TRP A 491 -2.92 -81.24 -88.72
C TRP A 491 -3.42 -79.81 -89.05
N GLN A 492 -4.51 -79.36 -88.42
CA GLN A 492 -5.00 -77.97 -88.59
C GLN A 492 -5.58 -77.36 -87.29
N TRP A 493 -4.77 -77.17 -86.24
CA TRP A 493 -5.14 -76.33 -85.07
C TRP A 493 -3.97 -75.42 -84.59
N LEU A 494 -3.19 -74.88 -85.53
CA LEU A 494 -2.38 -73.68 -85.29
C LEU A 494 -3.08 -72.49 -85.96
N GLY A 495 -4.16 -72.02 -85.33
CA GLY A 495 -4.89 -70.81 -85.71
C GLY A 495 -4.17 -69.56 -85.23
N LEU A 496 -3.01 -69.26 -85.84
CA LEU A 496 -2.48 -67.89 -85.90
C LEU A 496 -3.08 -67.26 -87.16
N ASN A 497 -3.90 -66.22 -87.00
CA ASN A 497 -4.18 -65.27 -88.08
C ASN A 497 -4.27 -63.84 -87.55
N PHE A 498 -3.80 -62.97 -88.44
CA PHE A 498 -3.38 -61.60 -88.30
C PHE A 498 -4.50 -60.67 -88.84
N VAL A 499 -4.81 -59.58 -88.10
CA VAL A 499 -5.29 -58.24 -88.53
C VAL A 499 -6.70 -58.02 -89.13
N GLY A 500 -7.46 -57.08 -88.51
CA GLY A 500 -8.21 -56.01 -89.22
C GLY A 500 -9.64 -55.62 -88.75
N TYR A 501 -9.80 -54.48 -88.03
CA TYR A 501 -10.78 -53.34 -88.14
C TYR A 501 -12.22 -53.56 -88.72
N GLN A 502 -13.37 -52.96 -88.31
CA GLN A 502 -13.71 -51.65 -87.69
C GLN A 502 -15.25 -51.51 -87.38
N GLY A 503 -15.62 -50.77 -86.32
CA GLY A 503 -16.80 -49.85 -86.23
C GLY A 503 -18.20 -50.40 -85.80
N GLY A 504 -18.96 -49.80 -84.87
CA GLY A 504 -18.78 -48.56 -84.09
C GLY A 504 -19.99 -48.18 -83.21
N VAL A 505 -19.85 -47.04 -82.51
CA VAL A 505 -20.86 -46.15 -81.87
C VAL A 505 -21.48 -46.67 -80.55
N GLN A 506 -21.32 -46.01 -79.38
CA GLN A 506 -21.91 -44.70 -79.06
C GLN A 506 -21.26 -43.99 -77.84
N GLN A 507 -20.85 -42.73 -78.10
CA GLN A 507 -20.82 -41.49 -77.30
C GLN A 507 -20.49 -41.45 -75.79
N ASP A 508 -19.50 -40.56 -75.50
CA ASP A 508 -19.50 -39.41 -74.58
C ASP A 508 -20.03 -39.62 -73.14
N SER A 509 -19.40 -39.20 -72.05
CA SER A 509 -18.34 -38.24 -71.79
C SER A 509 -18.05 -38.27 -70.26
N ASN A 510 -17.00 -37.55 -69.86
CA ASN A 510 -16.75 -36.95 -68.54
C ASN A 510 -15.53 -37.47 -67.75
N GLU A 511 -14.46 -36.67 -67.87
CA GLU A 511 -13.84 -35.94 -66.76
C GLU A 511 -13.22 -36.79 -65.64
N MET A 512 -11.95 -37.12 -65.88
CA MET A 512 -10.93 -36.92 -64.85
C MET A 512 -10.90 -35.43 -64.49
N GLU A 513 -11.35 -35.07 -63.29
CA GLU A 513 -10.78 -33.98 -62.51
C GLU A 513 -11.31 -33.99 -61.07
N LEU A 514 -10.37 -33.86 -60.12
CA LEU A 514 -10.46 -33.16 -58.85
C LEU A 514 -11.22 -33.79 -57.66
N SER A 515 -10.40 -34.13 -56.65
CA SER A 515 -10.47 -33.56 -55.30
C SER A 515 -11.73 -33.79 -54.46
N GLU A 516 -11.59 -34.63 -53.43
CA GLU A 516 -12.31 -34.41 -52.17
C GLU A 516 -11.31 -33.96 -51.09
N PRO A 517 -11.54 -32.82 -50.41
CA PRO A 517 -10.98 -32.57 -49.10
C PRO A 517 -11.89 -33.19 -48.04
N LEU A 518 -11.31 -33.99 -47.15
CA LEU A 518 -11.83 -34.22 -45.80
C LEU A 518 -10.97 -33.43 -44.83
N VAL A 519 -11.45 -32.23 -44.47
CA VAL A 519 -11.34 -31.61 -43.16
C VAL A 519 -12.73 -31.11 -42.78
#